data_AF-A0A7J9EBG0-F1
#
_entry.id   AF-A0A7J9EBG0-F1
#
_cell.length_a   1.000
_cell.length_b   1.000
_cell.length_c   1.000
_cell.angle_alpha   90.00
_cell.angle_beta   90.00
_cell.angle_gamma   90.00
#
_symmetry.space_group_name_H-M   'P 1'
#
loop_
_entity.id
_entity.type
_entity.pdbx_description
1 polymer ?
#
loop_
_entity_poly.entity_id
_entity_poly.type
_entity_poly.pdbx_seq_one_letter_code
_entity_poly.pdbx_strand_id
1 'polypeptide(L)'
;MGKPVMKLHLIIGVLAVLAVSLVNAEDPYLYYTWTVTYGTRSILGAPQQVILINNQFPGPKLDVVTNNNIILNLINKLDQPFLLTWNGVKQRKNSWQDGVLGTNCPIPPNSNYTYKFQAKDQIGSYTYFPSTLMHRAAGGFGALNIYHRSVIPIPYANPDGDFTLLIGDWYKTSHKALQQTLDSGKSLPFPHGVLINGQTKTTFTGEQGKTYMFRISNVGLSTSLNFRIQGHSMKLVEVEGSHVIQNLYDSLDVHVGQSVTVLVTLNQPPKDYYIVASTRFTRTVLTATAVLHYANSQTPVSGPLPAAPAYKYHWSMQQARTYRWNLTSNAARPNPQGSFHYGKITPTKTIVLANSASYINGKLRYAVNGVSYVNADTPLKLADYFNIPGVFSMNAVQGVPSGVAATVATSVMPTNLHDFLEVVFQNNENAMQSWHLDGYDFWVVGFGSGQWTPKKRRTYNLVDALTRHTTQVYPNSWTAILVSLDNQGMWNMRSASWERQYLGQQFYLRVWNPVRSLANEYDIPSNVLLCGKVVGRHP
;
A
#
# COMPACT_ATOMS: atom_id res chain seq x y z
N MET A 1 -54.64 -0.56 -44.81
CA MET A 1 -53.20 -0.37 -44.55
C MET A 1 -52.78 -0.38 -43.06
N GLY A 2 -53.67 -0.34 -42.05
CA GLY A 2 -53.26 -0.14 -40.63
C GLY A 2 -52.87 -1.35 -39.78
N LYS A 3 -53.38 -2.56 -40.05
CA LYS A 3 -53.12 -3.75 -39.19
C LYS A 3 -51.68 -4.29 -39.20
N PRO A 4 -50.94 -4.38 -40.32
CA PRO A 4 -49.57 -4.89 -40.31
C PRO A 4 -48.58 -3.89 -39.67
N VAL A 5 -48.83 -2.59 -39.85
CA VAL A 5 -48.03 -1.51 -39.24
C VAL A 5 -48.15 -1.54 -37.73
N MET A 6 -49.37 -1.70 -37.19
CA MET A 6 -49.60 -1.77 -35.75
C MET A 6 -48.93 -3.00 -35.08
N LYS A 7 -48.94 -4.17 -35.74
CA LYS A 7 -48.22 -5.36 -35.26
C LYS A 7 -46.71 -5.17 -35.24
N LEU A 8 -46.16 -4.52 -36.27
CA LEU A 8 -44.72 -4.22 -36.32
C LEU A 8 -44.31 -3.26 -35.20
N HIS A 9 -45.10 -2.22 -34.93
CA HIS A 9 -44.84 -1.27 -33.84
C HIS A 9 -44.92 -1.95 -32.47
N LEU A 10 -45.87 -2.89 -32.28
CA LEU A 10 -45.98 -3.67 -31.05
C LEU A 10 -44.76 -4.60 -30.86
N ILE A 11 -44.30 -5.27 -31.92
CA ILE A 11 -43.11 -6.14 -31.87
C ILE A 11 -41.86 -5.32 -31.58
N ILE A 12 -41.67 -4.18 -32.24
CA ILE A 12 -40.55 -3.26 -31.98
C ILE A 12 -40.61 -2.72 -30.54
N GLY A 13 -41.80 -2.37 -30.03
CA GLY A 13 -41.99 -1.93 -28.65
C GLY A 13 -41.64 -3.01 -27.63
N VAL A 14 -42.08 -4.25 -27.86
CA VAL A 14 -41.74 -5.40 -27.00
C VAL A 14 -40.23 -5.71 -27.04
N LEU A 15 -39.61 -5.66 -28.23
CA LEU A 15 -38.15 -5.84 -28.37
C LEU A 15 -37.37 -4.72 -27.71
N ALA A 16 -37.83 -3.46 -27.76
CA ALA A 16 -37.21 -2.34 -27.07
C ALA A 16 -37.32 -2.48 -25.54
N VAL A 17 -38.47 -2.89 -25.01
CA VAL A 17 -38.66 -3.14 -23.56
C VAL A 17 -37.82 -4.34 -23.09
N LEU A 18 -37.74 -5.41 -23.89
CA LEU A 18 -36.87 -6.57 -23.62
C LEU A 18 -35.39 -6.19 -23.67
N ALA A 19 -34.98 -5.35 -24.63
CA ALA A 19 -33.61 -4.86 -24.72
C ALA A 19 -33.23 -4.03 -23.49
N VAL A 20 -34.11 -3.13 -23.02
CA VAL A 20 -33.88 -2.31 -21.82
C VAL A 20 -33.82 -3.16 -20.54
N SER A 21 -34.58 -4.26 -20.46
CA SER A 21 -34.57 -5.17 -19.30
C SER A 21 -33.39 -6.16 -19.28
N LEU A 22 -32.63 -6.25 -20.38
CA LEU A 22 -31.39 -7.03 -20.47
C LEU A 22 -30.12 -6.19 -20.23
N VAL A 23 -30.23 -4.85 -20.11
CA VAL A 23 -29.08 -3.98 -19.81
C VAL A 23 -28.78 -4.02 -18.31
N ASN A 24 -27.81 -4.84 -17.91
CA ASN A 24 -27.17 -4.70 -16.60
C ASN A 24 -26.20 -3.50 -16.65
N ALA A 25 -26.62 -2.35 -16.11
CA ALA A 25 -25.83 -1.13 -16.04
C ALA A 25 -24.76 -1.14 -14.91
N GLU A 26 -24.43 -2.32 -14.38
CA GLU A 26 -23.53 -2.48 -13.24
C GLU A 26 -22.12 -2.90 -13.68
N ASP A 27 -21.12 -2.54 -12.88
CA ASP A 27 -19.74 -2.92 -13.13
C ASP A 27 -19.48 -4.41 -12.81
N PRO A 28 -18.55 -5.09 -13.52
CA PRO A 28 -18.32 -6.51 -13.34
C PRO A 28 -17.96 -6.92 -11.90
N TYR A 29 -18.53 -8.04 -11.46
CA TYR A 29 -18.18 -8.72 -10.21
C TYR A 29 -17.15 -9.81 -10.47
N LEU A 30 -16.06 -9.76 -9.71
CA LEU A 30 -14.98 -10.75 -9.75
C LEU A 30 -15.01 -11.54 -8.44
N TYR A 31 -15.11 -12.86 -8.57
CA TYR A 31 -15.22 -13.77 -7.45
C TYR A 31 -13.92 -14.55 -7.29
N TYR A 32 -13.37 -14.53 -6.09
CA TYR A 32 -12.15 -15.26 -5.76
C TYR A 32 -12.37 -16.08 -4.49
N THR A 33 -11.79 -17.28 -4.48
CA THR A 33 -11.66 -18.08 -3.26
C THR A 33 -10.18 -18.33 -3.02
N TRP A 34 -9.69 -17.82 -1.89
CA TRP A 34 -8.30 -17.92 -1.48
C TRP A 34 -8.20 -18.75 -0.21
N THR A 35 -7.37 -19.79 -0.22
CA THR A 35 -7.09 -20.62 0.95
C THR A 35 -5.68 -20.34 1.43
N VAL A 36 -5.58 -19.90 2.69
CA VAL A 36 -4.33 -19.55 3.35
C VAL A 36 -3.83 -20.76 4.14
N THR A 37 -2.65 -21.28 3.81
CA THR A 37 -2.04 -22.44 4.47
C THR A 37 -0.59 -22.17 4.82
N TYR A 38 -0.04 -22.94 5.77
CA TYR A 38 1.40 -23.09 5.83
C TYR A 38 1.87 -24.07 4.76
N GLY A 39 3.05 -23.83 4.21
CA GLY A 39 3.77 -24.80 3.41
C GLY A 39 5.27 -24.55 3.45
N THR A 40 6.04 -25.42 2.81
CA THR A 40 7.50 -25.34 2.81
C THR A 40 8.00 -24.84 1.45
N ARG A 41 8.91 -23.87 1.44
CA ARG A 41 9.62 -23.40 0.24
C ARG A 41 11.11 -23.29 0.54
N SER A 42 11.96 -23.56 -0.46
CA SER A 42 13.40 -23.37 -0.34
C SER A 42 13.74 -21.92 -0.68
N ILE A 43 14.10 -21.13 0.33
CA ILE A 43 14.38 -19.70 0.20
C ILE A 43 15.79 -19.44 0.73
N LEU A 44 16.61 -18.71 -0.05
CA LEU A 44 18.02 -18.47 0.26
C LEU A 44 18.80 -19.78 0.57
N GLY A 45 18.46 -20.86 -0.13
CA GLY A 45 19.13 -22.16 -0.07
C GLY A 45 18.68 -23.10 1.05
N ALA A 46 17.66 -22.76 1.84
CA ALA A 46 17.17 -23.61 2.93
C ALA A 46 15.63 -23.75 2.92
N PRO A 47 15.08 -24.93 3.27
CA PRO A 47 13.65 -25.12 3.43
C PRO A 47 13.13 -24.30 4.62
N GLN A 48 12.06 -23.54 4.39
CA GLN A 48 11.42 -22.68 5.37
C GLN A 48 9.91 -22.80 5.28
N GLN A 49 9.25 -22.75 6.45
CA GLN A 49 7.81 -22.62 6.52
C GLN A 49 7.41 -21.20 6.08
N VAL A 50 6.52 -21.12 5.10
CA VAL A 50 5.94 -19.88 4.58
C VAL A 50 4.42 -19.95 4.59
N ILE A 51 3.79 -18.79 4.52
CA ILE A 51 2.35 -18.68 4.28
C ILE A 51 2.10 -18.66 2.78
N LEU A 52 1.31 -19.63 2.33
CA LEU A 52 0.86 -19.79 0.97
C LEU A 52 -0.58 -19.30 0.82
N ILE A 53 -0.91 -18.76 -0.33
CA ILE A 53 -2.29 -18.49 -0.74
C ILE A 53 -2.55 -19.31 -1.99
N ASN A 54 -3.53 -20.22 -1.95
CA ASN A 54 -3.78 -21.19 -3.02
C ASN A 54 -2.52 -21.96 -3.45
N ASN A 55 -1.72 -22.38 -2.46
CA ASN A 55 -0.43 -23.07 -2.64
C ASN A 55 0.65 -22.24 -3.38
N GLN A 56 0.49 -20.92 -3.49
CA GLN A 56 1.45 -20.02 -4.14
C GLN A 56 2.23 -19.19 -3.12
N PHE A 57 3.52 -18.98 -3.40
CA PHE A 57 4.39 -18.01 -2.72
C PHE A 57 5.32 -17.35 -3.76
N PRO A 58 5.28 -16.00 -3.91
CA PRO A 58 4.32 -15.07 -3.34
C PRO A 58 2.86 -15.43 -3.67
N GLY A 59 1.89 -14.81 -2.99
CA GLY A 59 0.48 -15.04 -3.23
C GLY A 59 0.05 -14.70 -4.68
N PRO A 60 -1.11 -15.20 -5.13
CA PRO A 60 -1.60 -14.98 -6.48
C PRO A 60 -1.76 -13.49 -6.79
N LYS A 61 -1.48 -13.08 -8.02
CA LYS A 61 -1.77 -11.71 -8.47
C LYS A 61 -3.29 -11.48 -8.48
N LEU A 62 -3.72 -10.35 -7.91
CA LEU A 62 -5.08 -9.86 -8.04
C LEU A 62 -5.11 -8.79 -9.14
N ASP A 63 -5.27 -9.24 -10.38
CA ASP A 63 -5.34 -8.39 -11.56
C ASP A 63 -6.81 -8.04 -11.82
N VAL A 64 -7.15 -6.76 -11.71
CA VAL A 64 -8.53 -6.25 -11.85
C VAL A 64 -8.55 -5.00 -12.71
N VAL A 65 -9.71 -4.64 -13.23
CA VAL A 65 -9.91 -3.38 -13.96
C VAL A 65 -10.58 -2.36 -13.03
N THR A 66 -10.27 -1.09 -13.23
CA THR A 66 -10.91 0.03 -12.54
C THR A 66 -12.45 -0.13 -12.54
N ASN A 67 -13.08 0.24 -11.43
CA ASN A 67 -14.47 0.03 -11.07
C ASN A 67 -14.94 -1.44 -10.92
N ASN A 68 -14.11 -2.48 -11.07
CA ASN A 68 -14.55 -3.84 -10.75
C ASN A 68 -14.93 -4.00 -9.27
N ASN A 69 -16.01 -4.76 -9.03
CA ASN A 69 -16.43 -5.21 -7.72
C ASN A 69 -15.71 -6.52 -7.39
N ILE A 70 -15.04 -6.58 -6.25
CA ILE A 70 -14.22 -7.73 -5.82
C ILE A 70 -14.92 -8.40 -4.65
N ILE A 71 -15.22 -9.69 -4.82
CA ILE A 71 -15.82 -10.56 -3.80
C ILE A 71 -14.80 -11.68 -3.53
N LEU A 72 -14.05 -11.56 -2.44
CA LEU A 72 -12.95 -12.47 -2.14
C LEU A 72 -13.22 -13.22 -0.85
N ASN A 73 -13.55 -14.51 -0.97
CA ASN A 73 -13.70 -15.42 0.15
C ASN A 73 -12.33 -15.95 0.59
N LEU A 74 -11.88 -15.53 1.77
CA LEU A 74 -10.60 -15.92 2.34
C LEU A 74 -10.80 -17.00 3.41
N ILE A 75 -10.30 -18.21 3.14
CA ILE A 75 -10.37 -19.37 4.02
C ILE A 75 -9.06 -19.46 4.80
N ASN A 76 -9.12 -19.32 6.12
CA ASN A 76 -7.95 -19.44 6.99
C ASN A 76 -7.76 -20.90 7.41
N LYS A 77 -6.67 -21.55 6.94
CA LYS A 77 -6.24 -22.89 7.38
C LYS A 77 -4.94 -22.86 8.18
N LEU A 78 -4.55 -21.67 8.69
CA LEU A 78 -3.47 -21.56 9.65
C LEU A 78 -3.95 -21.96 11.06
N ASP A 79 -2.99 -22.18 11.95
CA ASP A 79 -3.21 -22.40 13.39
C ASP A 79 -3.39 -21.08 14.17
N GLN A 80 -3.38 -19.93 13.48
CA GLN A 80 -3.45 -18.59 14.06
C GLN A 80 -4.52 -17.74 13.37
N PRO A 81 -5.12 -16.75 14.07
CA PRO A 81 -6.04 -15.81 13.45
C PRO A 81 -5.35 -14.97 12.37
N PHE A 82 -6.05 -14.67 11.27
CA PHE A 82 -5.45 -14.09 10.07
C PHE A 82 -6.29 -12.95 9.49
N LEU A 83 -5.63 -11.92 8.97
CA LEU A 83 -6.23 -10.84 8.18
C LEU A 83 -5.35 -10.51 6.98
N LEU A 84 -5.97 -10.04 5.90
CA LEU A 84 -5.28 -9.38 4.79
C LEU A 84 -5.70 -7.92 4.75
N THR A 85 -4.72 -7.04 4.52
CA THR A 85 -4.99 -5.64 4.16
C THR A 85 -4.62 -5.38 2.70
N TRP A 86 -5.23 -4.35 2.12
CA TRP A 86 -5.15 -3.98 0.71
C TRP A 86 -4.38 -2.68 0.55
N ASN A 87 -3.05 -2.75 0.63
CA ASN A 87 -2.17 -1.59 0.73
C ASN A 87 -2.38 -0.60 -0.41
N GLY A 88 -2.92 0.58 -0.08
CA GLY A 88 -3.20 1.67 -1.00
C GLY A 88 -4.56 1.60 -1.70
N VAL A 89 -5.37 0.56 -1.46
CA VAL A 89 -6.78 0.56 -1.88
C VAL A 89 -7.56 1.47 -0.94
N LYS A 90 -8.26 2.45 -1.50
CA LYS A 90 -8.92 3.51 -0.72
C LYS A 90 -10.11 3.04 0.09
N GLN A 91 -10.67 1.87 -0.23
CA GLN A 91 -11.85 1.34 0.45
C GLN A 91 -12.94 2.41 0.62
N ARG A 92 -13.25 3.15 -0.46
CA ARG A 92 -14.15 4.31 -0.40
C ARG A 92 -15.47 3.91 0.28
N LYS A 93 -15.81 4.60 1.37
CA LYS A 93 -17.00 4.39 2.21
C LYS A 93 -17.02 3.05 2.95
N ASN A 94 -15.91 2.32 3.02
CA ASN A 94 -15.93 0.91 3.38
C ASN A 94 -14.73 0.50 4.26
N SER A 95 -14.51 1.25 5.34
CA SER A 95 -13.46 0.93 6.33
C SER A 95 -13.62 -0.48 6.94
N TRP A 96 -14.81 -1.07 6.83
CA TRP A 96 -15.11 -2.46 7.19
C TRP A 96 -14.31 -3.51 6.42
N GLN A 97 -13.69 -3.15 5.29
CA GLN A 97 -12.98 -4.07 4.40
C GLN A 97 -11.47 -3.83 4.38
N ASP A 98 -10.99 -2.91 5.22
CA ASP A 98 -9.58 -2.51 5.29
C ASP A 98 -8.67 -3.65 5.76
N GLY A 99 -9.19 -4.52 6.63
CA GLY A 99 -8.54 -5.76 7.01
C GLY A 99 -7.34 -5.55 7.93
N VAL A 100 -7.44 -4.61 8.86
CA VAL A 100 -6.47 -4.39 9.95
C VAL A 100 -7.13 -4.60 11.31
N LEU A 101 -6.33 -4.81 12.36
CA LEU A 101 -6.85 -5.13 13.70
C LEU A 101 -7.76 -4.04 14.31
N GLY A 102 -7.61 -2.78 13.90
CA GLY A 102 -8.48 -1.71 14.38
C GLY A 102 -9.85 -1.65 13.69
N THR A 103 -10.01 -2.28 12.52
CA THR A 103 -11.27 -2.27 11.76
C THR A 103 -11.97 -3.62 11.78
N ASN A 104 -11.23 -4.72 11.81
CA ASN A 104 -11.73 -6.07 11.60
C ASN A 104 -11.33 -7.03 12.72
N CYS A 105 -12.24 -7.91 13.10
CA CYS A 105 -11.89 -9.09 13.88
C CYS A 105 -11.12 -10.07 12.99
N PRO A 106 -9.98 -10.63 13.44
CA PRO A 106 -9.25 -11.63 12.68
C PRO A 106 -10.07 -12.87 12.36
N ILE A 107 -9.84 -13.44 11.19
CA ILE A 107 -10.50 -14.68 10.74
C ILE A 107 -9.97 -15.83 11.59
N PRO A 108 -10.81 -16.53 12.37
CA PRO A 108 -10.35 -17.63 13.21
C PRO A 108 -9.76 -18.79 12.39
N PRO A 109 -8.89 -19.63 12.99
CA PRO A 109 -8.47 -20.88 12.38
C PRO A 109 -9.64 -21.72 11.89
N ASN A 110 -9.49 -22.32 10.72
CA ASN A 110 -10.50 -23.16 10.05
C ASN A 110 -11.82 -22.47 9.69
N SER A 111 -11.86 -21.14 9.74
CA SER A 111 -13.01 -20.33 9.33
C SER A 111 -12.71 -19.55 8.03
N ASN A 112 -13.68 -18.75 7.58
CA ASN A 112 -13.52 -17.88 6.43
C ASN A 112 -14.15 -16.50 6.66
N TYR A 113 -13.77 -15.55 5.82
CA TYR A 113 -14.43 -14.25 5.70
C TYR A 113 -14.38 -13.78 4.25
N THR A 114 -15.49 -13.22 3.79
CA THR A 114 -15.58 -12.67 2.43
C THR A 114 -15.40 -11.17 2.47
N TYR A 115 -14.29 -10.70 1.89
CA TYR A 115 -14.05 -9.29 1.63
C TYR A 115 -14.88 -8.83 0.42
N LYS A 116 -15.49 -7.66 0.52
CA LYS A 116 -16.33 -7.06 -0.54
C LYS A 116 -15.99 -5.60 -0.75
N PHE A 117 -15.22 -5.30 -1.79
CA PHE A 117 -14.80 -3.93 -2.08
C PHE A 117 -14.76 -3.65 -3.57
N GLN A 118 -14.61 -2.38 -3.95
CA GLN A 118 -14.56 -1.97 -5.35
C GLN A 118 -13.31 -1.14 -5.60
N ALA A 119 -12.62 -1.41 -6.71
CA ALA A 119 -11.45 -0.64 -7.12
C ALA A 119 -11.76 0.84 -7.40
N LYS A 120 -13.03 1.15 -7.68
CA LYS A 120 -13.53 2.49 -8.03
C LYS A 120 -12.64 3.16 -9.09
N ASP A 121 -12.18 4.38 -8.85
CA ASP A 121 -11.41 5.22 -9.77
C ASP A 121 -9.90 4.95 -9.72
N GLN A 122 -9.44 3.91 -9.01
CA GLN A 122 -8.01 3.61 -8.93
C GLN A 122 -7.53 2.91 -10.20
N ILE A 123 -6.32 3.26 -10.63
CA ILE A 123 -5.49 2.57 -11.63
C ILE A 123 -4.09 2.57 -11.03
N GLY A 124 -3.30 1.51 -11.20
CA GLY A 124 -1.91 1.48 -10.73
C GLY A 124 -1.47 0.14 -10.17
N SER A 125 -0.36 0.18 -9.45
CA SER A 125 0.27 -0.98 -8.85
C SER A 125 0.15 -0.91 -7.33
N TYR A 126 -0.51 -1.90 -6.75
CA TYR A 126 -0.77 -2.03 -5.31
C TYR A 126 -0.32 -3.41 -4.82
N THR A 127 -0.46 -3.65 -3.52
CA THR A 127 -0.16 -4.95 -2.92
C THR A 127 -1.19 -5.32 -1.87
N TYR A 128 -1.24 -6.59 -1.51
CA TYR A 128 -1.92 -7.05 -0.31
C TYR A 128 -0.94 -7.85 0.53
N PHE A 129 -1.12 -7.85 1.84
CA PHE A 129 -0.27 -8.62 2.76
C PHE A 129 -0.99 -8.93 4.08
N PRO A 130 -0.48 -9.90 4.86
CA PRO A 130 -1.05 -10.22 6.17
C PRO A 130 -0.86 -9.07 7.16
N SER A 131 -1.93 -8.60 7.77
CA SER A 131 -1.90 -7.47 8.72
C SER A 131 -1.79 -7.90 10.20
N THR A 132 -1.67 -9.21 10.45
CA THR A 132 -1.66 -9.82 11.78
C THR A 132 -0.30 -10.39 12.16
N LEU A 133 0.04 -10.26 13.45
CA LEU A 133 1.23 -10.89 14.06
C LEU A 133 2.53 -10.57 13.29
N MET A 134 3.37 -11.58 13.06
CA MET A 134 4.51 -11.52 12.15
C MET A 134 4.25 -12.28 10.84
N HIS A 135 2.98 -12.50 10.46
CA HIS A 135 2.63 -13.30 9.27
C HIS A 135 3.25 -12.76 7.99
N ARG A 136 3.36 -11.43 7.83
CA ARG A 136 4.03 -10.78 6.69
C ARG A 136 5.48 -11.25 6.51
N ALA A 137 6.19 -11.59 7.60
CA ALA A 137 7.56 -12.10 7.55
C ALA A 137 7.65 -13.51 6.94
N ALA A 138 6.57 -14.28 6.96
CA ALA A 138 6.48 -15.61 6.37
C ALA A 138 5.87 -15.61 4.97
N GLY A 139 5.57 -14.46 4.36
CA GLY A 139 4.90 -14.39 3.07
C GLY A 139 3.44 -13.97 3.18
N GLY A 140 2.56 -14.66 2.45
CA GLY A 140 1.14 -14.32 2.36
C GLY A 140 0.85 -12.97 1.68
N PHE A 141 1.87 -12.33 1.10
CA PHE A 141 1.75 -11.09 0.34
C PHE A 141 1.68 -11.38 -1.17
N GLY A 142 1.07 -10.47 -1.92
CA GLY A 142 1.00 -10.54 -3.37
C GLY A 142 0.72 -9.19 -4.00
N ALA A 143 0.72 -9.16 -5.34
CA ALA A 143 0.43 -7.95 -6.09
C ALA A 143 -1.08 -7.78 -6.30
N LEU A 144 -1.52 -6.52 -6.30
CA LEU A 144 -2.85 -6.11 -6.70
C LEU A 144 -2.69 -5.06 -7.80
N ASN A 145 -2.94 -5.44 -9.05
CA ASN A 145 -2.79 -4.53 -10.18
C ASN A 145 -4.17 -4.09 -10.65
N ILE A 146 -4.38 -2.76 -10.70
CA ILE A 146 -5.63 -2.19 -11.18
C ILE A 146 -5.37 -1.56 -12.55
N TYR A 147 -5.92 -2.17 -13.59
CA TYR A 147 -5.77 -1.74 -14.98
C TYR A 147 -6.86 -0.71 -15.35
N HIS A 148 -6.56 0.16 -16.31
CA HIS A 148 -7.55 1.05 -16.90
C HIS A 148 -8.62 0.26 -17.70
N ARG A 149 -9.79 0.85 -17.92
CA ARG A 149 -10.70 0.39 -18.99
C ARG A 149 -10.16 0.85 -20.33
N SER A 150 -10.47 0.12 -21.41
CA SER A 150 -10.05 0.49 -22.78
C SER A 150 -10.50 1.89 -23.21
N VAL A 151 -11.60 2.39 -22.65
CA VAL A 151 -12.14 3.73 -22.93
C VAL A 151 -11.43 4.85 -22.15
N ILE A 152 -10.56 4.50 -21.20
CA ILE A 152 -9.82 5.44 -20.37
C ILE A 152 -8.41 5.59 -20.95
N PRO A 153 -8.02 6.76 -21.47
CA PRO A 153 -6.67 6.96 -21.98
C PRO A 153 -5.64 7.04 -20.85
N ILE A 154 -4.49 6.39 -21.06
CA ILE A 154 -3.29 6.52 -20.21
C ILE A 154 -2.28 7.47 -20.88
N PRO A 155 -1.44 8.20 -20.11
CA PRO A 155 -0.56 9.23 -20.66
C PRO A 155 0.71 8.68 -21.33
N TYR A 156 0.71 7.41 -21.75
CA TYR A 156 1.81 6.72 -22.40
C TYR A 156 1.26 5.66 -23.36
N ALA A 157 2.08 5.24 -24.34
CA ALA A 157 1.72 4.17 -25.26
C ALA A 157 1.54 2.83 -24.52
N ASN A 158 0.63 1.99 -25.02
CA ASN A 158 0.42 0.66 -24.46
C ASN A 158 1.72 -0.15 -24.54
N PRO A 159 2.20 -0.72 -23.42
CA PRO A 159 3.36 -1.60 -23.43
C PRO A 159 3.03 -2.93 -24.13
N ASP A 160 4.06 -3.62 -24.63
CA ASP A 160 3.94 -4.95 -25.25
C ASP A 160 3.65 -6.07 -24.22
N GLY A 161 3.83 -5.78 -22.93
CA GLY A 161 3.50 -6.66 -21.82
C GLY A 161 3.88 -6.03 -20.47
N ASP A 162 3.54 -6.69 -19.37
CA ASP A 162 3.94 -6.25 -18.04
C ASP A 162 4.54 -7.35 -17.16
N PHE A 163 5.43 -6.92 -16.28
CA PHE A 163 6.09 -7.75 -15.28
C PHE A 163 5.80 -7.20 -13.90
N THR A 164 5.45 -8.09 -12.98
CA THR A 164 5.26 -7.76 -11.56
C THR A 164 6.49 -8.18 -10.78
N LEU A 165 7.05 -7.26 -9.98
CA LEU A 165 8.25 -7.44 -9.18
C LEU A 165 7.96 -7.06 -7.73
N LEU A 166 7.75 -8.08 -6.90
CA LEU A 166 7.68 -7.94 -5.45
C LEU A 166 9.10 -8.06 -4.89
N ILE A 167 9.66 -6.94 -4.45
CA ILE A 167 10.99 -6.87 -3.86
C ILE A 167 10.89 -6.70 -2.35
N GLY A 168 11.80 -7.30 -1.59
CA GLY A 168 11.75 -7.18 -0.13
C GLY A 168 12.92 -7.85 0.56
N ASP A 169 13.20 -7.41 1.79
CA ASP A 169 14.09 -8.15 2.68
C ASP A 169 13.47 -9.48 3.12
N TRP A 170 14.33 -10.42 3.50
CA TRP A 170 13.92 -11.73 3.96
C TRP A 170 14.71 -12.19 5.17
N TYR A 171 14.01 -12.84 6.10
CA TYR A 171 14.58 -13.39 7.32
C TYR A 171 14.57 -14.91 7.24
N LYS A 172 15.71 -15.55 7.56
CA LYS A 172 15.74 -17.01 7.70
C LYS A 172 15.09 -17.51 8.99
N THR A 173 15.04 -16.65 10.01
CA THR A 173 14.36 -16.88 11.28
C THR A 173 12.85 -16.95 11.06
N SER A 174 12.19 -17.94 11.66
CA SER A 174 10.73 -18.10 11.53
C SER A 174 9.96 -16.89 12.05
N HIS A 175 8.79 -16.60 11.47
CA HIS A 175 7.94 -15.51 11.91
C HIS A 175 7.56 -15.61 13.39
N LYS A 176 7.36 -16.83 13.92
CA LYS A 176 7.08 -17.08 15.35
C LYS A 176 8.27 -16.67 16.25
N ALA A 177 9.51 -16.97 15.86
CA ALA A 177 10.69 -16.57 16.63
C ALA A 177 10.99 -15.06 16.50
N LEU A 178 10.74 -14.46 15.34
CA LEU A 178 10.79 -13.00 15.18
C LEU A 178 9.74 -12.32 16.07
N GLN A 179 8.53 -12.88 16.15
CA GLN A 179 7.47 -12.39 17.02
C GLN A 179 7.90 -12.44 18.49
N GLN A 180 8.43 -13.56 18.96
CA GLN A 180 8.96 -13.69 20.33
C GLN A 180 10.04 -12.65 20.65
N THR A 181 10.89 -12.32 19.67
CA THR A 181 11.91 -11.27 19.81
C THR A 181 11.26 -9.91 20.09
N LEU A 182 10.25 -9.53 19.29
CA LEU A 182 9.51 -8.28 19.49
C LEU A 182 8.71 -8.28 20.80
N ASP A 183 8.05 -9.39 21.14
CA ASP A 183 7.26 -9.54 22.37
C ASP A 183 8.14 -9.39 23.63
N SER A 184 9.41 -9.79 23.54
CA SER A 184 10.43 -9.58 24.58
C SER A 184 10.96 -8.14 24.67
N GLY A 185 10.53 -7.25 23.76
CA GLY A 185 10.96 -5.85 23.73
C GLY A 185 12.34 -5.66 23.12
N LYS A 186 12.75 -6.52 22.18
CA LYS A 186 14.01 -6.41 21.42
C LYS A 186 13.71 -6.08 19.96
N SER A 187 14.66 -5.39 19.32
CA SER A 187 14.61 -5.08 17.89
C SER A 187 14.89 -6.33 17.04
N LEU A 188 14.41 -6.35 15.79
CA LEU A 188 14.72 -7.46 14.88
C LEU A 188 16.19 -7.43 14.46
N PRO A 189 16.81 -8.58 14.16
CA PRO A 189 18.12 -8.60 13.55
C PRO A 189 18.08 -7.98 12.15
N PHE A 190 19.27 -7.73 11.59
CA PHE A 190 19.37 -7.39 10.17
C PHE A 190 18.89 -8.58 9.32
N PRO A 191 18.15 -8.36 8.21
CA PRO A 191 17.69 -9.44 7.34
C PRO A 191 18.86 -10.26 6.76
N HIS A 192 18.54 -11.46 6.29
CA HIS A 192 19.53 -12.40 5.76
C HIS A 192 19.71 -12.28 4.25
N GLY A 193 18.76 -11.66 3.55
CA GLY A 193 18.81 -11.46 2.11
C GLY A 193 17.74 -10.50 1.61
N VAL A 194 17.78 -10.24 0.31
CA VAL A 194 16.71 -9.59 -0.46
C VAL A 194 16.18 -10.62 -1.44
N LEU A 195 14.89 -10.55 -1.76
CA LEU A 195 14.24 -11.40 -2.75
C LEU A 195 13.61 -10.55 -3.84
N ILE A 196 13.52 -11.12 -5.05
CA ILE A 196 12.67 -10.64 -6.14
C ILE A 196 11.67 -11.77 -6.40
N ASN A 197 10.37 -11.47 -6.30
CA ASN A 197 9.27 -12.44 -6.44
C ASN A 197 9.41 -13.69 -5.56
N GLY A 198 9.90 -13.53 -4.33
CA GLY A 198 10.07 -14.64 -3.37
C GLY A 198 11.13 -15.68 -3.78
N GLN A 199 11.89 -15.43 -4.83
CA GLN A 199 12.86 -16.37 -5.39
C GLN A 199 14.29 -15.78 -5.41
N THR A 200 15.28 -16.67 -5.43
CA THR A 200 16.69 -16.30 -5.60
C THR A 200 17.11 -16.21 -7.06
N LYS A 201 16.33 -16.80 -7.97
CA LYS A 201 16.52 -16.72 -9.42
C LYS A 201 15.16 -16.48 -10.07
N THR A 202 14.99 -15.31 -10.68
CA THR A 202 13.80 -14.98 -11.47
C THR A 202 14.26 -14.57 -12.86
N THR A 203 13.55 -15.00 -13.90
CA THR A 203 13.80 -14.59 -15.28
C THR A 203 12.55 -13.92 -15.84
N PHE A 204 12.74 -12.78 -16.49
CA PHE A 204 11.70 -12.04 -17.21
C PHE A 204 12.10 -12.02 -18.69
N THR A 205 11.27 -12.60 -19.55
CA THR A 205 11.56 -12.75 -20.97
C THR A 205 10.82 -11.70 -21.79
N GLY A 206 11.53 -10.97 -22.64
CA GLY A 206 10.93 -10.01 -23.57
C GLY A 206 11.62 -9.99 -24.93
N GLU A 207 10.95 -9.42 -25.91
CA GLU A 207 11.44 -9.28 -27.28
C GLU A 207 12.29 -8.02 -27.44
N GLN A 208 13.39 -8.13 -28.20
CA GLN A 208 14.23 -6.99 -28.53
C GLN A 208 13.44 -5.91 -29.29
N GLY A 209 13.65 -4.64 -28.94
CA GLY A 209 12.97 -3.48 -29.52
C GLY A 209 11.60 -3.18 -28.92
N LYS A 210 11.02 -4.11 -28.14
CA LYS A 210 9.73 -3.94 -27.47
C LYS A 210 9.84 -3.20 -26.14
N THR A 211 8.72 -2.63 -25.67
CA THR A 211 8.65 -1.89 -24.41
C THR A 211 7.74 -2.59 -23.42
N TYR A 212 8.29 -2.96 -22.27
CA TYR A 212 7.56 -3.65 -21.20
C TYR A 212 7.37 -2.74 -19.99
N MET A 213 6.25 -2.95 -19.30
CA MET A 213 5.95 -2.29 -18.04
C MET A 213 6.46 -3.13 -16.87
N PHE A 214 7.29 -2.54 -16.01
CA PHE A 214 7.76 -3.17 -14.78
C PHE A 214 7.06 -2.52 -13.59
N ARG A 215 6.27 -3.30 -12.84
CA ARG A 215 5.55 -2.90 -11.63
C ARG A 215 6.34 -3.36 -10.41
N ILE A 216 7.01 -2.43 -9.74
CA ILE A 216 7.93 -2.73 -8.64
C ILE A 216 7.31 -2.31 -7.31
N SER A 217 7.12 -3.26 -6.40
CA SER A 217 6.54 -3.02 -5.08
C SER A 217 7.46 -3.54 -3.98
N ASN A 218 7.77 -2.69 -2.98
CA ASN A 218 8.55 -3.11 -1.82
C ASN A 218 7.66 -3.69 -0.71
N VAL A 219 7.62 -5.02 -0.65
CA VAL A 219 6.83 -5.82 0.31
C VAL A 219 7.61 -6.23 1.57
N GLY A 220 8.88 -5.80 1.69
CA GLY A 220 9.74 -6.09 2.83
C GLY A 220 9.20 -5.56 4.17
N LEU A 221 9.88 -5.90 5.26
CA LEU A 221 9.54 -5.51 6.62
C LEU A 221 10.19 -4.18 7.05
N SER A 222 11.37 -3.82 6.52
CA SER A 222 12.11 -2.67 7.07
C SER A 222 13.04 -1.94 6.10
N THR A 223 13.57 -2.61 5.08
CA THR A 223 14.63 -2.05 4.25
C THR A 223 14.12 -1.24 3.05
N SER A 224 14.73 -0.08 2.83
CA SER A 224 14.64 0.61 1.54
C SER A 224 15.53 -0.09 0.52
N LEU A 225 15.04 -0.27 -0.71
CA LEU A 225 15.75 -0.97 -1.76
C LEU A 225 16.01 -0.03 -2.94
N ASN A 226 17.12 -0.21 -3.64
CA ASN A 226 17.40 0.44 -4.91
C ASN A 226 17.24 -0.58 -6.05
N PHE A 227 16.39 -0.26 -7.00
CA PHE A 227 16.07 -1.05 -8.19
C PHE A 227 16.75 -0.48 -9.43
N ARG A 228 17.28 -1.34 -10.28
CA ARG A 228 17.97 -0.98 -11.53
C ARG A 228 18.09 -2.16 -12.48
N ILE A 229 18.26 -1.87 -13.76
CA ILE A 229 18.43 -2.87 -14.83
C ILE A 229 19.73 -2.54 -15.59
N GLN A 230 20.61 -3.52 -15.73
CA GLN A 230 21.90 -3.36 -16.39
C GLN A 230 21.70 -2.87 -17.83
N GLY A 231 22.30 -1.73 -18.18
CA GLY A 231 22.26 -1.17 -19.54
C GLY A 231 20.90 -0.62 -19.98
N HIS A 232 19.91 -0.49 -19.09
CA HIS A 232 18.58 0.00 -19.45
C HIS A 232 18.15 1.16 -18.55
N SER A 233 17.83 2.31 -19.16
CA SER A 233 17.13 3.38 -18.47
C SER A 233 15.64 3.04 -18.33
N MET A 234 15.04 3.51 -17.25
CA MET A 234 13.66 3.25 -16.86
C MET A 234 12.84 4.53 -16.94
N LYS A 235 11.78 4.54 -17.73
CA LYS A 235 10.86 5.67 -17.83
C LYS A 235 9.78 5.55 -16.75
N LEU A 236 9.81 6.40 -15.73
CA LEU A 236 8.80 6.40 -14.67
C LEU A 236 7.45 6.87 -15.22
N VAL A 237 6.40 6.06 -15.02
CA VAL A 237 5.05 6.36 -15.53
C VAL A 237 3.97 6.36 -14.45
N GLU A 238 4.19 5.68 -13.33
CA GLU A 238 3.28 5.67 -12.19
C GLU A 238 4.03 5.51 -10.85
N VAL A 239 3.49 6.14 -9.81
CA VAL A 239 3.89 5.98 -8.41
C VAL A 239 2.63 5.86 -7.57
N GLU A 240 2.41 4.70 -6.96
CA GLU A 240 1.30 4.44 -6.02
C GLU A 240 -0.09 4.90 -6.53
N GLY A 241 -0.37 4.64 -7.80
CA GLY A 241 -1.61 4.96 -8.50
C GLY A 241 -1.62 6.31 -9.23
N SER A 242 -0.60 7.14 -9.05
CA SER A 242 -0.52 8.46 -9.65
C SER A 242 0.27 8.45 -10.95
N HIS A 243 -0.33 8.96 -12.04
CA HIS A 243 0.41 9.18 -13.28
C HIS A 243 1.32 10.39 -13.17
N VAL A 244 2.60 10.19 -13.50
CA VAL A 244 3.65 11.21 -13.30
C VAL A 244 4.04 11.91 -14.59
N ILE A 245 4.71 13.07 -14.48
CA ILE A 245 5.53 13.60 -15.57
C ILE A 245 6.66 12.62 -15.80
N GLN A 246 6.78 12.13 -17.03
CA GLN A 246 7.62 10.97 -17.35
C GLN A 246 9.08 11.38 -17.45
N ASN A 247 9.87 10.95 -16.47
CA ASN A 247 11.31 11.13 -16.42
C ASN A 247 12.03 9.79 -16.61
N LEU A 248 13.25 9.83 -17.13
CA LEU A 248 14.14 8.68 -17.23
C LEU A 248 15.04 8.57 -16.00
N TYR A 249 15.21 7.34 -15.50
CA TYR A 249 16.08 7.03 -14.36
C TYR A 249 16.89 5.76 -14.63
N ASP A 250 18.14 5.76 -14.19
CA ASP A 250 18.98 4.55 -14.24
C ASP A 250 18.83 3.69 -12.98
N SER A 251 18.31 4.27 -11.89
CA SER A 251 17.95 3.55 -10.67
C SER A 251 16.86 4.26 -9.88
N LEU A 252 16.12 3.51 -9.08
CA LEU A 252 15.02 4.02 -8.24
C LEU A 252 15.15 3.50 -6.81
N ASP A 253 15.12 4.39 -5.82
CA ASP A 253 14.93 4.02 -4.43
C ASP A 253 13.42 3.76 -4.19
N VAL A 254 13.08 2.55 -3.74
CA VAL A 254 11.72 2.11 -3.41
C VAL A 254 11.68 1.78 -1.91
N HIS A 255 10.99 2.62 -1.14
CA HIS A 255 10.89 2.47 0.31
C HIS A 255 9.80 1.46 0.69
N VAL A 256 9.86 0.91 1.91
CA VAL A 256 8.91 -0.11 2.37
C VAL A 256 7.46 0.38 2.23
N GLY A 257 6.62 -0.45 1.62
CA GLY A 257 5.20 -0.14 1.37
C GLY A 257 4.91 0.63 0.09
N GLN A 258 5.94 1.11 -0.63
CA GLN A 258 5.78 1.86 -1.87
C GLN A 258 5.76 0.96 -3.10
N SER A 259 5.08 1.46 -4.13
CA SER A 259 5.04 0.88 -5.47
C SER A 259 5.37 1.94 -6.52
N VAL A 260 6.17 1.56 -7.51
CA VAL A 260 6.50 2.38 -8.68
C VAL A 260 6.38 1.55 -9.94
N THR A 261 5.97 2.18 -11.04
CA THR A 261 5.87 1.53 -12.35
C THR A 261 6.68 2.28 -13.39
N VAL A 262 7.49 1.53 -14.14
CA VAL A 262 8.35 2.06 -15.19
C VAL A 262 8.12 1.35 -16.52
N LEU A 263 8.35 2.06 -17.63
CA LEU A 263 8.47 1.47 -18.95
C LEU A 263 9.95 1.29 -19.31
N VAL A 264 10.29 0.11 -19.84
CA VAL A 264 11.65 -0.23 -20.24
C VAL A 264 11.62 -0.78 -21.66
N THR A 265 12.34 -0.12 -22.56
CA THR A 265 12.52 -0.58 -23.94
C THR A 265 13.74 -1.49 -24.01
N LEU A 266 13.58 -2.68 -24.58
CA LEU A 266 14.63 -3.70 -24.70
C LEU A 266 15.50 -3.39 -25.92
N ASN A 267 16.23 -2.29 -25.85
CA ASN A 267 16.96 -1.70 -26.97
C ASN A 267 18.46 -2.05 -27.01
N GLN A 268 18.91 -2.97 -26.16
CA GLN A 268 20.31 -3.35 -26.07
C GLN A 268 20.65 -4.52 -27.02
N PRO A 269 21.93 -4.85 -27.26
CA PRO A 269 22.32 -6.05 -28.01
C PRO A 269 21.65 -7.34 -27.49
N PRO A 270 21.48 -8.39 -28.34
CA PRO A 270 20.73 -9.60 -27.98
C PRO A 270 21.53 -10.50 -27.01
N LYS A 271 21.60 -10.10 -25.76
CA LYS A 271 22.13 -10.85 -24.61
C LYS A 271 21.22 -10.70 -23.40
N ASP A 272 21.50 -11.44 -22.34
CA ASP A 272 20.77 -11.29 -21.08
C ASP A 272 21.36 -10.18 -20.21
N TYR A 273 20.50 -9.54 -19.41
CA TYR A 273 20.88 -8.42 -18.54
C TYR A 273 20.47 -8.65 -17.08
N TYR A 274 21.28 -8.15 -16.14
CA TYR A 274 20.92 -8.20 -14.73
C TYR A 274 19.81 -7.21 -14.39
N ILE A 275 18.78 -7.68 -13.69
CA ILE A 275 17.88 -6.86 -12.86
C ILE A 275 18.40 -6.95 -11.44
N VAL A 276 18.55 -5.82 -10.75
CA VAL A 276 19.17 -5.78 -9.42
C VAL A 276 18.29 -5.01 -8.44
N ALA A 277 18.07 -5.61 -7.27
CA ALA A 277 17.51 -4.95 -6.10
C ALA A 277 18.51 -5.06 -4.95
N SER A 278 18.93 -3.95 -4.35
CA SER A 278 19.88 -3.97 -3.24
C SER A 278 19.51 -3.03 -2.10
N THR A 279 19.84 -3.38 -0.87
CA THR A 279 19.54 -2.54 0.30
C THR A 279 20.21 -1.18 0.22
N ARG A 280 19.47 -0.15 0.61
CA ARG A 280 19.93 1.23 0.76
C ARG A 280 20.01 1.60 2.23
N PHE A 281 20.95 2.49 2.55
CA PHE A 281 21.09 3.09 3.89
C PHE A 281 21.43 2.10 5.01
N THR A 282 21.99 0.95 4.65
CA THR A 282 22.45 -0.10 5.58
C THR A 282 23.98 -0.10 5.63
N ARG A 283 24.55 -0.70 6.69
CA ARG A 283 26.01 -0.93 6.77
C ARG A 283 26.46 -2.03 5.81
N THR A 284 25.73 -3.14 5.82
CA THR A 284 25.91 -4.26 4.90
C THR A 284 24.95 -4.14 3.74
N VAL A 285 25.44 -4.26 2.51
CA VAL A 285 24.59 -4.26 1.32
C VAL A 285 24.18 -5.69 0.99
N LEU A 286 22.89 -5.97 1.06
CA LEU A 286 22.30 -7.21 0.55
C LEU A 286 21.78 -6.96 -0.86
N THR A 287 21.98 -7.93 -1.76
CA THR A 287 21.63 -7.81 -3.17
C THR A 287 20.87 -9.04 -3.63
N ALA A 288 19.78 -8.82 -4.37
CA ALA A 288 19.07 -9.82 -5.15
C ALA A 288 19.24 -9.51 -6.64
N THR A 289 19.38 -10.57 -7.43
CA THR A 289 19.50 -10.47 -8.89
C THR A 289 18.43 -11.30 -9.57
N ALA A 290 17.90 -10.77 -10.67
CA ALA A 290 17.08 -11.49 -11.63
C ALA A 290 17.66 -11.29 -13.04
N VAL A 291 17.16 -12.05 -14.01
CA VAL A 291 17.60 -12.00 -15.41
C VAL A 291 16.50 -11.36 -16.24
N LEU A 292 16.84 -10.33 -17.00
CA LEU A 292 16.08 -9.88 -18.15
C LEU A 292 16.60 -10.63 -19.38
N HIS A 293 15.85 -11.65 -19.79
CA HIS A 293 16.19 -12.50 -20.93
C HIS A 293 15.59 -11.89 -22.21
N TYR A 294 16.45 -11.61 -23.19
CA TYR A 294 15.99 -11.24 -24.52
C TYR A 294 15.63 -12.53 -25.26
N ALA A 295 14.46 -12.61 -25.88
CA ALA A 295 13.97 -13.84 -26.51
C ALA A 295 14.91 -14.39 -27.62
N ASN A 296 15.73 -13.53 -28.22
CA ASN A 296 16.75 -13.89 -29.22
C ASN A 296 18.17 -14.00 -28.64
N SER A 297 18.33 -13.95 -27.32
CA SER A 297 19.62 -14.05 -26.63
C SER A 297 20.14 -15.48 -26.62
N GLN A 298 21.42 -15.63 -26.96
CA GLN A 298 22.21 -16.84 -26.74
C GLN A 298 23.35 -16.61 -25.75
N THR A 299 23.44 -15.39 -25.20
CA THR A 299 24.55 -14.97 -24.34
C THR A 299 24.02 -14.71 -22.94
N PRO A 300 24.44 -15.49 -21.93
CA PRO A 300 23.97 -15.31 -20.57
C PRO A 300 24.45 -13.98 -19.99
N VAL A 301 23.85 -13.60 -18.86
CA VAL A 301 24.22 -12.40 -18.10
C VAL A 301 25.72 -12.39 -17.81
N SER A 302 26.36 -11.24 -18.03
CA SER A 302 27.81 -11.07 -17.87
C SER A 302 28.17 -9.63 -17.49
N GLY A 303 29.39 -9.45 -17.00
CA GLY A 303 29.90 -8.15 -16.55
C GLY A 303 29.47 -7.78 -15.12
N PRO A 304 29.85 -6.59 -14.65
CA PRO A 304 29.55 -6.15 -13.29
C PRO A 304 28.07 -5.83 -13.11
N LEU A 305 27.56 -6.06 -11.90
CA LEU A 305 26.26 -5.54 -11.51
C LEU A 305 26.29 -4.01 -11.55
N PRO A 306 25.23 -3.34 -12.06
CA PRO A 306 25.14 -1.89 -11.96
C PRO A 306 25.29 -1.45 -10.50
N ALA A 307 26.00 -0.35 -10.25
CA ALA A 307 26.19 0.18 -8.91
C ALA A 307 24.95 0.94 -8.43
N ALA A 308 24.66 0.89 -7.12
CA ALA A 308 23.69 1.79 -6.52
C ALA A 308 24.29 3.20 -6.34
N PRO A 309 23.48 4.27 -6.24
CA PRO A 309 23.97 5.64 -6.06
C PRO A 309 24.88 5.81 -4.83
N ALA A 310 26.04 6.46 -5.01
CA ALA A 310 27.05 6.64 -3.95
C ALA A 310 26.56 7.54 -2.79
N TYR A 311 25.82 8.60 -3.11
CA TYR A 311 25.24 9.49 -2.11
C TYR A 311 24.01 8.83 -1.47
N LYS A 312 23.97 8.84 -0.13
CA LYS A 312 22.92 8.17 0.66
C LYS A 312 21.61 8.99 0.62
N TYR A 313 21.29 9.71 1.68
CA TYR A 313 19.96 10.29 1.86
C TYR A 313 19.66 11.48 0.94
N HIS A 314 20.65 12.34 0.68
CA HIS A 314 20.45 13.55 -0.13
C HIS A 314 20.04 13.23 -1.56
N TRP A 315 20.71 12.28 -2.22
CA TRP A 315 20.35 11.84 -3.58
C TRP A 315 18.95 11.24 -3.62
N SER A 316 18.60 10.41 -2.64
CA SER A 316 17.26 9.80 -2.55
C SER A 316 16.17 10.87 -2.36
N MET A 317 16.43 11.87 -1.50
CA MET A 317 15.51 13.00 -1.31
C MET A 317 15.37 13.85 -2.57
N GLN A 318 16.47 14.07 -3.31
CA GLN A 318 16.42 14.76 -4.59
C GLN A 318 15.60 13.97 -5.60
N GLN A 319 15.81 12.65 -5.73
CA GLN A 319 15.00 11.79 -6.58
C GLN A 319 13.51 11.91 -6.23
N ALA A 320 13.14 11.82 -4.95
CA ALA A 320 11.75 11.98 -4.52
C ALA A 320 11.15 13.34 -4.92
N ARG A 321 11.93 14.43 -4.91
CA ARG A 321 11.51 15.76 -5.36
C ARG A 321 11.35 15.88 -6.88
N THR A 322 11.99 15.01 -7.66
CA THR A 322 11.82 14.99 -9.13
C THR A 322 10.49 14.37 -9.55
N TYR A 323 9.79 13.67 -8.66
CA TYR A 323 8.50 13.10 -8.96
C TYR A 323 7.42 14.18 -8.96
N ARG A 324 6.81 14.39 -10.13
CA ARG A 324 5.82 15.45 -10.37
C ARG A 324 4.57 14.83 -10.98
N TRP A 325 3.40 15.32 -10.57
CA TRP A 325 2.11 14.80 -11.02
C TRP A 325 1.79 15.30 -12.43
N ASN A 326 1.31 14.41 -13.30
CA ASN A 326 0.87 14.82 -14.62
C ASN A 326 -0.54 15.41 -14.53
N LEU A 327 -0.64 16.74 -14.39
CA LEU A 327 -1.90 17.42 -14.14
C LEU A 327 -2.94 17.29 -15.27
N THR A 328 -2.53 16.95 -16.49
CA THR A 328 -3.42 16.83 -17.65
C THR A 328 -3.92 15.40 -17.90
N SER A 329 -3.41 14.40 -17.17
CA SER A 329 -3.90 13.03 -17.29
C SER A 329 -5.26 12.89 -16.59
N ASN A 330 -6.23 12.24 -17.23
CA ASN A 330 -7.55 12.00 -16.65
C ASN A 330 -7.59 10.82 -15.68
N ALA A 331 -6.60 9.91 -15.73
CA ALA A 331 -6.69 8.60 -15.07
C ALA A 331 -8.10 7.99 -15.29
N ALA A 332 -8.69 7.29 -14.32
CA ALA A 332 -10.08 6.80 -14.42
C ALA A 332 -11.15 7.85 -14.08
N ARG A 333 -10.78 9.12 -13.92
CA ARG A 333 -11.70 10.18 -13.52
C ARG A 333 -12.17 10.97 -14.74
N PRO A 334 -13.41 11.50 -14.74
CA PRO A 334 -13.86 12.41 -15.79
C PRO A 334 -13.00 13.68 -15.86
N ASN A 335 -12.50 14.11 -14.70
CA ASN A 335 -11.70 15.32 -14.55
C ASN A 335 -10.19 14.99 -14.51
N PRO A 336 -9.34 15.79 -15.16
CA PRO A 336 -7.88 15.67 -15.04
C PRO A 336 -7.41 15.63 -13.59
N GLN A 337 -6.29 14.95 -13.35
CA GLN A 337 -5.60 14.88 -12.05
C GLN A 337 -5.42 16.28 -11.42
N GLY A 338 -5.10 17.31 -12.23
CA GLY A 338 -4.92 18.68 -11.77
C GLY A 338 -6.18 19.49 -11.46
N SER A 339 -7.37 18.92 -11.64
CA SER A 339 -8.64 19.64 -11.43
C SER A 339 -8.88 20.01 -9.96
N PHE A 340 -8.28 19.27 -9.02
CA PHE A 340 -8.34 19.57 -7.61
C PHE A 340 -7.12 20.39 -7.18
N HIS A 341 -7.30 21.70 -7.00
CA HIS A 341 -6.24 22.65 -6.68
C HIS A 341 -5.88 22.65 -5.18
N TYR A 342 -5.40 21.51 -4.69
CA TYR A 342 -5.10 21.27 -3.28
C TYR A 342 -4.23 22.37 -2.64
N GLY A 343 -3.29 22.95 -3.39
CA GLY A 343 -2.38 23.99 -2.91
C GLY A 343 -3.02 25.37 -2.66
N LYS A 344 -4.25 25.59 -3.12
CA LYS A 344 -5.03 26.81 -2.86
C LYS A 344 -5.95 26.68 -1.64
N ILE A 345 -6.11 25.47 -1.11
CA ILE A 345 -6.99 25.19 0.03
C ILE A 345 -6.21 25.44 1.31
N THR A 346 -6.79 26.25 2.21
CA THR A 346 -6.19 26.50 3.52
C THR A 346 -6.45 25.29 4.42
N PRO A 347 -5.40 24.64 4.99
CA PRO A 347 -5.59 23.54 5.92
C PRO A 347 -6.45 23.94 7.12
N THR A 348 -7.43 23.10 7.48
CA THR A 348 -8.24 23.29 8.69
C THR A 348 -7.40 23.09 9.95
N LYS A 349 -6.41 22.19 9.88
CA LYS A 349 -5.49 21.90 10.97
C LYS A 349 -4.14 21.43 10.45
N THR A 350 -3.08 21.80 11.18
CA THR A 350 -1.74 21.23 11.04
C THR A 350 -1.48 20.27 12.19
N ILE A 351 -1.01 19.06 11.85
CA ILE A 351 -0.60 18.02 12.79
C ILE A 351 0.89 17.75 12.55
N VAL A 352 1.69 17.73 13.61
CA VAL A 352 3.10 17.33 13.56
C VAL A 352 3.23 16.00 14.30
N LEU A 353 3.64 14.95 13.60
CA LEU A 353 3.79 13.59 14.11
C LEU A 353 5.27 13.25 14.20
N ALA A 354 5.83 13.32 15.40
CA ALA A 354 7.19 12.89 15.69
C ALA A 354 7.25 11.40 16.03
N ASN A 355 8.13 10.66 15.36
CA ASN A 355 8.47 9.30 15.77
C ASN A 355 9.54 9.31 16.88
N SER A 356 9.45 8.33 17.77
CA SER A 356 10.49 8.06 18.76
C SER A 356 10.59 6.58 19.09
N ALA A 357 11.80 6.09 19.29
CA ALA A 357 12.08 4.83 19.96
C ALA A 357 12.25 5.07 21.47
N SER A 358 11.54 4.30 22.29
CA SER A 358 11.53 4.44 23.75
C SER A 358 11.51 3.09 24.44
N TYR A 359 11.97 3.04 25.69
CA TYR A 359 11.76 1.88 26.56
C TYR A 359 10.61 2.18 27.52
N ILE A 360 9.54 1.37 27.45
CA ILE A 360 8.40 1.46 28.36
C ILE A 360 8.34 0.15 29.12
N ASN A 361 8.44 0.21 30.46
CA ASN A 361 8.48 -0.95 31.34
C ASN A 361 9.54 -2.00 30.91
N GLY A 362 10.74 -1.52 30.57
CA GLY A 362 11.87 -2.37 30.16
C GLY A 362 11.78 -2.96 28.75
N LYS A 363 10.72 -2.68 27.97
CA LYS A 363 10.56 -3.17 26.59
C LYS A 363 10.75 -2.05 25.58
N LEU A 364 11.46 -2.33 24.48
CA LEU A 364 11.50 -1.44 23.32
C LEU A 364 10.07 -1.25 22.77
N ARG A 365 9.74 0.00 22.52
CA ARG A 365 8.49 0.48 21.93
C ARG A 365 8.81 1.60 20.96
N TYR A 366 7.95 1.79 19.97
CA TYR A 366 7.99 2.96 19.12
C TYR A 366 6.70 3.74 19.31
N ALA A 367 6.82 5.07 19.32
CA ALA A 367 5.73 5.96 19.68
C ALA A 367 5.55 7.06 18.63
N VAL A 368 4.32 7.54 18.56
CA VAL A 368 3.92 8.72 17.79
C VAL A 368 3.54 9.81 18.79
N ASN A 369 4.26 10.93 18.79
CA ASN A 369 4.06 12.02 19.75
C ASN A 369 4.01 11.55 21.22
N GLY A 370 4.86 10.59 21.58
CA GLY A 370 4.94 10.06 22.95
C GLY A 370 3.88 9.00 23.30
N VAL A 371 3.12 8.48 22.33
CA VAL A 371 2.22 7.33 22.57
C VAL A 371 2.60 6.15 21.70
N SER A 372 2.90 5.02 22.34
CA SER A 372 3.08 3.72 21.73
C SER A 372 1.73 3.00 21.67
N TYR A 373 1.27 2.71 20.45
CA TYR A 373 0.00 2.02 20.25
C TYR A 373 0.03 0.57 20.69
N VAL A 374 -1.10 0.09 21.21
CA VAL A 374 -1.37 -1.33 21.49
C VAL A 374 -2.70 -1.73 20.89
N ASN A 375 -2.77 -2.95 20.34
CA ASN A 375 -4.01 -3.50 19.82
C ASN A 375 -4.97 -3.78 20.97
N ALA A 376 -6.25 -3.43 20.81
CA ALA A 376 -7.31 -3.88 21.69
C ALA A 376 -7.88 -5.23 21.19
N ASP A 377 -8.45 -6.02 22.11
CA ASP A 377 -9.13 -7.28 21.76
C ASP A 377 -10.45 -7.06 20.99
N THR A 378 -10.97 -5.82 21.00
CA THR A 378 -12.15 -5.39 20.25
C THR A 378 -11.71 -4.39 19.19
N PRO A 379 -11.99 -4.62 17.89
CA PRO A 379 -11.69 -3.65 16.84
C PRO A 379 -12.33 -2.29 17.13
N LEU A 380 -11.56 -1.23 16.93
CA LEU A 380 -11.96 0.14 17.26
C LEU A 380 -13.19 0.56 16.48
N LYS A 381 -13.29 0.16 15.21
CA LYS A 381 -14.46 0.42 14.37
C LYS A 381 -15.73 -0.22 14.91
N LEU A 382 -15.64 -1.47 15.40
CA LEU A 382 -16.78 -2.17 16.01
C LEU A 382 -17.14 -1.56 17.36
N ALA A 383 -16.15 -1.21 18.17
CA ALA A 383 -16.38 -0.54 19.44
C ALA A 383 -17.05 0.85 19.25
N ASP A 384 -16.64 1.59 18.23
CA ASP A 384 -17.25 2.88 17.86
C ASP A 384 -18.69 2.69 17.38
N TYR A 385 -18.96 1.72 16.50
CA TYR A 385 -20.31 1.43 15.99
C TYR A 385 -21.28 1.01 17.11
N PHE A 386 -20.86 0.12 18.00
CA PHE A 386 -21.69 -0.38 19.10
C PHE A 386 -21.64 0.49 20.37
N ASN A 387 -20.96 1.66 20.33
CA ASN A 387 -20.78 2.57 21.47
C ASN A 387 -20.21 1.88 22.73
N ILE A 388 -19.19 1.03 22.57
CA ILE A 388 -18.57 0.29 23.67
C ILE A 388 -17.48 1.14 24.34
N PRO A 389 -17.64 1.56 25.61
CA PRO A 389 -16.65 2.39 26.28
C PRO A 389 -15.38 1.62 26.66
N GLY A 390 -14.28 2.37 26.81
CA GLY A 390 -13.02 1.84 27.35
C GLY A 390 -12.29 0.85 26.44
N VAL A 391 -12.47 0.96 25.11
CA VAL A 391 -11.70 0.20 24.11
C VAL A 391 -10.53 1.02 23.57
N PHE A 392 -10.74 2.31 23.31
CA PHE A 392 -9.73 3.23 22.82
C PHE A 392 -9.81 4.61 23.50
N SER A 393 -8.75 5.39 23.34
CA SER A 393 -8.67 6.77 23.80
C SER A 393 -8.58 7.73 22.62
N MET A 394 -9.52 8.66 22.54
CA MET A 394 -9.62 9.67 21.47
C MET A 394 -8.58 10.80 21.59
N ASN A 395 -7.94 10.96 22.74
CA ASN A 395 -7.06 12.11 23.01
C ASN A 395 -5.69 11.67 23.53
N ALA A 396 -5.32 10.39 23.37
CA ALA A 396 -4.00 9.92 23.79
C ALA A 396 -2.90 10.54 22.94
N VAL A 397 -3.00 10.42 21.61
CA VAL A 397 -2.04 11.03 20.68
C VAL A 397 -2.43 12.47 20.39
N GLN A 398 -1.57 13.41 20.78
CA GLN A 398 -1.76 14.83 20.51
C GLN A 398 -1.37 15.19 19.08
N GLY A 399 -1.93 16.28 18.56
CA GLY A 399 -1.63 16.78 17.20
C GLY A 399 -0.23 17.40 17.06
N VAL A 400 0.49 17.61 18.16
CA VAL A 400 1.87 18.08 18.17
C VAL A 400 2.67 17.29 19.21
N PRO A 401 3.99 17.13 19.05
CA PRO A 401 4.82 16.45 20.02
C PRO A 401 4.79 17.19 21.36
N SER A 402 4.44 16.51 22.45
CA SER A 402 4.32 17.10 23.78
C SER A 402 5.64 17.16 24.55
N GLY A 403 6.66 16.42 24.11
CA GLY A 403 7.93 16.27 24.84
C GLY A 403 7.82 15.43 26.12
N VAL A 404 6.66 14.82 26.38
CA VAL A 404 6.40 13.98 27.55
C VAL A 404 6.97 12.58 27.34
N ALA A 405 7.32 11.91 28.44
CA ALA A 405 7.74 10.52 28.43
C ALA A 405 6.71 9.62 27.72
N ALA A 406 7.20 8.64 26.98
CA ALA A 406 6.35 7.80 26.16
C ALA A 406 5.43 6.91 27.02
N THR A 407 4.14 6.87 26.69
CA THR A 407 3.14 6.02 27.35
C THR A 407 2.53 5.04 26.35
N VAL A 408 1.77 4.07 26.85
CA VAL A 408 1.06 3.08 26.02
C VAL A 408 -0.43 3.39 26.03
N ALA A 409 -1.06 3.40 24.85
CA ALA A 409 -2.51 3.53 24.73
C ALA A 409 -3.01 2.97 23.40
N THR A 410 -4.25 2.48 23.38
CA THR A 410 -5.00 2.25 22.13
C THR A 410 -5.51 3.59 21.62
N SER A 411 -4.70 4.28 20.82
CA SER A 411 -4.93 5.67 20.43
C SER A 411 -5.74 5.82 19.13
N VAL A 412 -6.76 6.67 19.22
CA VAL A 412 -7.54 7.19 18.09
C VAL A 412 -7.45 8.72 18.13
N MET A 413 -7.38 9.37 16.98
CA MET A 413 -7.42 10.83 16.86
C MET A 413 -8.72 11.25 16.13
N PRO A 414 -9.58 12.08 16.74
CA PRO A 414 -10.77 12.60 16.10
C PRO A 414 -10.42 13.57 14.99
N THR A 415 -11.15 13.44 13.89
CA THR A 415 -11.16 14.37 12.75
C THR A 415 -12.57 14.45 12.19
N ASN A 416 -12.90 15.58 11.56
CA ASN A 416 -14.20 15.73 10.92
C ASN A 416 -14.13 15.24 9.47
N LEU A 417 -15.26 14.69 8.98
CA LEU A 417 -15.44 14.49 7.55
C LEU A 417 -15.30 15.85 6.84
N HIS A 418 -14.52 15.86 5.76
CA HIS A 418 -14.12 17.01 4.95
C HIS A 418 -13.10 17.98 5.58
N ASP A 419 -12.46 17.62 6.69
CA ASP A 419 -11.24 18.32 7.11
C ASP A 419 -10.15 18.23 6.03
N PHE A 420 -9.46 19.34 5.79
CA PHE A 420 -8.27 19.38 4.94
C PHE A 420 -7.03 19.56 5.82
N LEU A 421 -6.27 18.49 6.02
CA LEU A 421 -5.19 18.45 6.99
C LEU A 421 -3.82 18.65 6.35
N GLU A 422 -2.96 19.40 7.04
CA GLU A 422 -1.52 19.31 6.85
C GLU A 422 -0.95 18.37 7.91
N VAL A 423 -0.27 17.31 7.47
CA VAL A 423 0.42 16.39 8.37
C VAL A 423 1.92 16.45 8.10
N VAL A 424 2.69 16.78 9.12
CA VAL A 424 4.15 16.84 9.07
C VAL A 424 4.69 15.66 9.86
N PHE A 425 5.32 14.71 9.17
CA PHE A 425 6.06 13.65 9.82
C PHE A 425 7.47 14.17 10.16
N GLN A 426 7.78 14.20 11.45
CA GLN A 426 9.07 14.67 11.98
C GLN A 426 9.91 13.47 12.41
N ASN A 427 11.05 13.26 11.75
CA ASN A 427 11.97 12.18 12.10
C ASN A 427 13.21 12.74 12.78
N ASN A 428 13.27 12.57 14.09
CA ASN A 428 14.41 12.98 14.93
C ASN A 428 15.41 11.84 15.13
N GLU A 429 15.18 10.69 14.50
CA GLU A 429 16.02 9.51 14.62
C GLU A 429 17.00 9.41 13.44
N ASN A 430 18.02 8.57 13.64
CA ASN A 430 19.01 8.22 12.60
C ASN A 430 18.55 7.08 11.67
N ALA A 431 17.28 6.67 11.76
CA ALA A 431 16.69 5.59 10.97
C ALA A 431 15.76 6.15 9.89
N MET A 432 15.67 5.45 8.75
CA MET A 432 14.67 5.76 7.74
C MET A 432 13.27 5.44 8.27
N GLN A 433 12.30 6.31 8.02
CA GLN A 433 10.89 6.05 8.30
C GLN A 433 10.12 5.92 6.99
N SER A 434 9.02 5.19 7.05
CA SER A 434 8.03 5.11 5.98
C SER A 434 6.65 5.13 6.63
N TRP A 435 5.81 6.08 6.26
CA TRP A 435 4.48 6.28 6.83
C TRP A 435 3.42 5.99 5.79
N HIS A 436 2.35 5.31 6.22
CA HIS A 436 1.23 4.90 5.41
C HIS A 436 -0.08 5.32 6.07
N LEU A 437 -1.05 5.73 5.25
CA LEU A 437 -2.41 6.02 5.70
C LEU A 437 -3.39 5.14 4.91
N ASP A 438 -4.04 4.22 5.62
CA ASP A 438 -5.07 3.38 5.02
C ASP A 438 -6.26 4.26 4.56
N GLY A 439 -6.92 3.88 3.46
CA GLY A 439 -8.15 4.54 2.98
C GLY A 439 -7.99 5.87 2.23
N TYR A 440 -6.77 6.41 2.15
CA TYR A 440 -6.50 7.74 1.57
C TYR A 440 -5.29 7.76 0.65
N ASP A 441 -5.35 8.64 -0.35
CA ASP A 441 -4.14 9.24 -0.90
C ASP A 441 -3.95 10.64 -0.32
N PHE A 442 -2.71 11.11 -0.29
CA PHE A 442 -2.32 12.43 0.17
C PHE A 442 -1.26 13.04 -0.76
N TRP A 443 -1.23 14.36 -0.86
CA TRP A 443 -0.22 15.08 -1.63
C TRP A 443 1.06 15.21 -0.82
N VAL A 444 2.18 14.66 -1.31
CA VAL A 444 3.48 14.84 -0.65
C VAL A 444 4.11 16.16 -1.07
N VAL A 445 3.84 17.21 -0.30
CA VAL A 445 4.15 18.59 -0.69
C VAL A 445 5.57 19.02 -0.34
N GLY A 446 6.27 18.36 0.57
CA GLY A 446 7.60 18.81 0.95
C GLY A 446 8.45 17.79 1.67
N PHE A 447 9.76 17.92 1.49
CA PHE A 447 10.80 17.21 2.23
C PHE A 447 11.85 18.22 2.67
N GLY A 448 12.42 18.06 3.86
CA GLY A 448 13.54 18.90 4.28
C GLY A 448 14.32 18.32 5.44
N SER A 449 15.56 18.76 5.59
CA SER A 449 16.41 18.42 6.72
C SER A 449 16.06 19.23 7.97
N GLY A 450 16.43 18.68 9.13
CA GLY A 450 16.28 19.29 10.44
C GLY A 450 14.84 19.26 10.97
N GLN A 451 14.56 20.18 11.88
CA GLN A 451 13.21 20.37 12.41
C GLN A 451 12.34 21.13 11.41
N TRP A 452 11.10 20.66 11.24
CA TRP A 452 10.09 21.43 10.53
C TRP A 452 9.71 22.67 11.34
N THR A 453 9.47 23.77 10.63
CA THR A 453 8.85 24.99 11.19
C THR A 453 7.86 25.52 10.17
N PRO A 454 6.85 26.33 10.57
CA PRO A 454 5.91 26.97 9.64
C PRO A 454 6.57 27.69 8.46
N LYS A 455 7.77 28.26 8.66
CA LYS A 455 8.54 28.94 7.61
C LYS A 455 8.94 28.01 6.46
N LYS A 456 9.00 26.69 6.69
CA LYS A 456 9.35 25.69 5.67
C LYS A 456 8.26 25.50 4.61
N ARG A 457 7.02 25.96 4.84
CA ARG A 457 5.96 25.95 3.82
C ARG A 457 6.35 26.66 2.53
N ARG A 458 7.29 27.60 2.57
CA ARG A 458 7.87 28.26 1.39
C ARG A 458 8.54 27.30 0.40
N THR A 459 8.88 26.09 0.83
CA THR A 459 9.52 25.07 -0.02
C THR A 459 8.52 24.01 -0.49
N TYR A 460 7.23 24.17 -0.22
CA TYR A 460 6.23 23.20 -0.61
C TYR A 460 5.96 23.26 -2.11
N ASN A 461 5.78 22.08 -2.70
CA ASN A 461 5.20 21.93 -4.01
C ASN A 461 3.66 21.95 -3.90
N LEU A 462 3.06 23.10 -4.20
CA LEU A 462 1.62 23.34 -4.12
C LEU A 462 0.92 23.30 -5.49
N VAL A 463 1.61 22.81 -6.53
CA VAL A 463 1.09 22.79 -7.89
C VAL A 463 0.81 21.35 -8.35
N ASP A 464 1.83 20.49 -8.30
CA ASP A 464 1.84 19.16 -8.92
C ASP A 464 2.58 18.13 -8.05
N ALA A 465 2.46 18.24 -6.73
CA ALA A 465 2.88 17.18 -5.83
C ALA A 465 2.09 15.91 -6.14
N LEU A 466 2.75 14.76 -6.08
CA LEU A 466 2.08 13.48 -6.28
C LEU A 466 1.13 13.17 -5.14
N THR A 467 -0.03 12.61 -5.50
CA THR A 467 -0.84 11.83 -4.57
C THR A 467 -0.19 10.47 -4.32
N ARG A 468 -0.10 10.05 -3.06
CA ARG A 468 0.50 8.79 -2.63
C ARG A 468 -0.25 8.26 -1.41
N HIS A 469 -0.10 6.99 -1.08
CA HIS A 469 -0.59 6.43 0.19
C HIS A 469 0.55 6.07 1.15
N THR A 470 1.81 6.08 0.68
CA THR A 470 3.00 5.88 1.52
C THR A 470 4.06 6.95 1.25
N THR A 471 4.70 7.48 2.29
CA THR A 471 5.81 8.43 2.14
C THR A 471 6.95 8.16 3.11
N GLN A 472 8.18 8.34 2.63
CA GLN A 472 9.38 8.21 3.43
C GLN A 472 9.68 9.48 4.22
N VAL A 473 10.35 9.32 5.37
CA VAL A 473 10.95 10.43 6.12
C VAL A 473 12.41 10.09 6.41
N TYR A 474 13.29 10.87 5.83
CA TYR A 474 14.74 10.68 5.95
C TYR A 474 15.21 10.89 7.39
N PRO A 475 16.37 10.35 7.79
CA PRO A 475 16.97 10.63 9.10
C PRO A 475 17.13 12.13 9.37
N ASN A 476 16.87 12.56 10.61
CA ASN A 476 16.99 13.96 11.05
C ASN A 476 16.33 14.97 10.09
N SER A 477 15.13 14.64 9.62
CA SER A 477 14.43 15.35 8.55
C SER A 477 12.92 15.34 8.80
N TRP A 478 12.18 15.99 7.91
CA TRP A 478 10.73 16.01 7.91
C TRP A 478 10.18 15.79 6.50
N THR A 479 8.95 15.28 6.45
CA THR A 479 8.13 15.16 5.24
C THR A 479 6.75 15.72 5.54
N ALA A 480 6.24 16.59 4.68
CA ALA A 480 4.91 17.18 4.83
C ALA A 480 3.96 16.67 3.76
N ILE A 481 2.74 16.34 4.18
CA ILE A 481 1.64 15.93 3.31
C ILE A 481 0.42 16.83 3.51
N LEU A 482 -0.39 16.96 2.46
CA LEU A 482 -1.75 17.49 2.55
C LEU A 482 -2.74 16.36 2.27
N VAL A 483 -3.81 16.24 3.05
CA VAL A 483 -4.82 15.19 2.89
C VAL A 483 -6.22 15.76 3.04
N SER A 484 -7.12 15.37 2.14
CA SER A 484 -8.54 15.69 2.21
C SER A 484 -9.27 14.50 2.83
N LEU A 485 -9.87 14.69 4.01
CA LEU A 485 -10.57 13.64 4.74
C LEU A 485 -11.99 13.43 4.22
N ASP A 486 -12.13 12.90 3.01
CA ASP A 486 -13.41 12.68 2.32
C ASP A 486 -13.99 11.26 2.46
N ASN A 487 -13.35 10.38 3.24
CA ASN A 487 -13.72 8.98 3.40
C ASN A 487 -14.05 8.67 4.88
N GLN A 488 -15.33 8.74 5.24
CA GLN A 488 -15.78 8.49 6.61
C GLN A 488 -15.41 7.06 7.05
N GLY A 489 -14.86 6.92 8.25
CA GLY A 489 -14.45 5.62 8.78
C GLY A 489 -13.37 5.69 9.86
N MET A 490 -12.84 4.51 10.18
CA MET A 490 -11.70 4.33 11.07
C MET A 490 -10.50 3.89 10.24
N TRP A 491 -9.44 4.69 10.20
CA TRP A 491 -8.33 4.52 9.26
C TRP A 491 -6.98 4.49 9.96
N ASN A 492 -6.12 3.52 9.67
CA ASN A 492 -4.84 3.39 10.35
C ASN A 492 -3.79 4.33 9.75
N MET A 493 -3.18 5.16 10.60
CA MET A 493 -1.97 5.92 10.28
C MET A 493 -0.79 5.19 10.92
N ARG A 494 0.11 4.63 10.13
CA ARG A 494 1.12 3.69 10.63
C ARG A 494 2.47 3.79 9.94
N SER A 495 3.49 3.30 10.63
CA SER A 495 4.75 2.94 9.98
C SER A 495 4.53 1.79 9.00
N ALA A 496 5.07 1.89 7.79
CA ALA A 496 5.16 0.76 6.86
C ALA A 496 6.29 -0.22 7.24
N SER A 497 7.25 0.19 8.08
CA SER A 497 8.19 -0.73 8.73
C SER A 497 7.45 -1.57 9.77
N TRP A 498 7.46 -2.88 9.57
CA TRP A 498 6.62 -3.83 10.32
C TRP A 498 7.01 -3.93 11.78
N GLU A 499 8.31 -3.98 12.11
CA GLU A 499 8.79 -3.95 13.50
C GLU A 499 8.24 -2.72 14.24
N ARG A 500 8.36 -1.54 13.62
CA ARG A 500 7.92 -0.28 14.20
C ARG A 500 6.41 -0.26 14.40
N GLN A 501 5.65 -0.71 13.40
CA GLN A 501 4.19 -0.86 13.50
C GLN A 501 3.81 -1.81 14.65
N TYR A 502 4.41 -3.01 14.68
CA TYR A 502 4.16 -4.06 15.67
C TYR A 502 4.44 -3.58 17.10
N LEU A 503 5.51 -2.81 17.27
CA LEU A 503 5.93 -2.25 18.56
C LEU A 503 5.34 -0.86 18.85
N GLY A 504 4.34 -0.40 18.10
CA GLY A 504 3.45 0.70 18.51
C GLY A 504 3.52 2.00 17.69
N GLN A 505 4.32 2.10 16.62
CA GLN A 505 4.37 3.28 15.76
C GLN A 505 3.19 3.33 14.79
N GLN A 506 2.00 3.51 15.35
CA GLN A 506 0.74 3.66 14.63
C GLN A 506 -0.30 4.33 15.53
N PHE A 507 -1.41 4.75 14.95
CA PHE A 507 -2.65 5.13 15.63
C PHE A 507 -3.78 5.11 14.59
N TYR A 508 -5.02 5.40 15.00
CA TYR A 508 -6.13 5.48 14.06
C TYR A 508 -6.70 6.89 13.97
N LEU A 509 -7.06 7.32 12.76
CA LEU A 509 -7.89 8.47 12.52
C LEU A 509 -9.35 8.04 12.53
N ARG A 510 -10.17 8.71 13.33
CA ARG A 510 -11.63 8.62 13.23
C ARG A 510 -12.12 9.79 12.43
N VAL A 511 -12.44 9.56 11.16
CA VAL A 511 -13.00 10.55 10.24
C VAL A 511 -14.50 10.43 10.32
N TRP A 512 -15.18 11.45 10.84
CA TRP A 512 -16.56 11.29 11.28
C TRP A 512 -17.48 12.46 10.94
N ASN A 513 -18.74 12.12 10.67
CA ASN A 513 -19.88 13.01 10.67
C ASN A 513 -21.00 12.35 11.49
N PRO A 514 -21.68 13.07 12.41
CA PRO A 514 -22.79 12.51 13.19
C PRO A 514 -23.98 12.04 12.32
N VAL A 515 -24.13 12.55 11.10
CA VAL A 515 -25.20 12.15 10.19
C VAL A 515 -24.86 10.81 9.53
N ARG A 516 -25.60 9.76 9.89
CA ARG A 516 -25.51 8.46 9.22
C ARG A 516 -26.08 8.57 7.81
N SER A 517 -25.25 8.27 6.81
CA SER A 517 -25.64 8.28 5.40
C SER A 517 -24.78 7.33 4.60
N LEU A 518 -25.40 6.56 3.70
CA LEU A 518 -24.71 5.73 2.71
C LEU A 518 -23.90 6.57 1.71
N ALA A 519 -24.12 7.89 1.66
CA ALA A 519 -23.26 8.80 0.95
C ALA A 519 -21.86 8.87 1.57
N ASN A 520 -21.73 8.71 2.89
CA ASN A 520 -20.49 8.87 3.63
C ASN A 520 -19.81 7.52 3.94
N GLU A 521 -20.56 6.54 4.43
CA GLU A 521 -20.05 5.22 4.80
C GLU A 521 -21.14 4.16 4.60
N TYR A 522 -20.77 2.97 4.14
CA TYR A 522 -21.67 1.84 4.02
C TYR A 522 -22.06 1.27 5.38
N ASP A 523 -23.21 0.60 5.40
CA ASP A 523 -23.63 -0.16 6.56
C ASP A 523 -22.62 -1.26 6.90
N ILE A 524 -22.61 -1.62 8.18
CA ILE A 524 -21.85 -2.75 8.69
C ILE A 524 -22.18 -4.02 7.88
N PRO A 525 -21.18 -4.80 7.42
CA PRO A 525 -21.44 -5.97 6.60
C PRO A 525 -22.23 -7.04 7.34
N SER A 526 -23.16 -7.70 6.66
CA SER A 526 -23.96 -8.79 7.23
C SER A 526 -23.13 -10.01 7.67
N ASN A 527 -21.93 -10.18 7.10
CA ASN A 527 -20.99 -11.24 7.44
C ASN A 527 -19.86 -10.78 8.38
N VAL A 528 -20.02 -9.62 9.06
CA VAL A 528 -19.02 -9.08 9.98
C VAL A 528 -18.66 -10.10 11.07
N LEU A 529 -17.37 -10.27 11.32
CA LEU A 529 -16.88 -11.08 12.44
C LEU A 529 -16.90 -10.24 13.72
N LEU A 530 -17.37 -10.83 14.82
CA LEU A 530 -17.46 -10.20 16.13
C LEU A 530 -16.52 -10.88 17.13
N CYS A 531 -15.79 -10.08 17.91
CA CYS A 531 -14.76 -10.52 18.85
C CYS A 531 -14.61 -9.51 20.01
N GLY A 532 -13.95 -9.91 21.09
CA GLY A 532 -13.80 -9.06 22.27
C GLY A 532 -15.14 -8.69 22.91
N LYS A 533 -15.33 -7.41 23.25
CA LYS A 533 -16.52 -6.91 23.96
C LYS A 533 -17.80 -6.86 23.11
N VAL A 534 -17.72 -7.13 21.81
CA VAL A 534 -18.89 -7.11 20.90
C VAL A 534 -19.40 -8.51 20.54
N VAL A 535 -18.85 -9.57 21.16
CA VAL A 535 -19.41 -10.93 21.00
C VAL A 535 -20.87 -10.95 21.45
N GLY A 536 -21.73 -11.58 20.66
CA GLY A 536 -23.17 -11.69 20.93
C GLY A 536 -23.99 -10.44 20.58
N ARG A 537 -23.37 -9.38 20.04
CA ARG A 537 -24.11 -8.24 19.47
C ARG A 537 -24.66 -8.59 18.09
N HIS A 538 -25.70 -7.87 17.68
CA HIS A 538 -26.28 -7.98 16.34
C HIS A 538 -26.16 -6.62 15.64
N PRO A 539 -25.58 -6.57 14.42
CA PRO A 539 -25.37 -5.36 13.63
C PRO A 539 -26.63 -4.52 13.33
#